data_AF-A0A7W8LAS2-F1
#
_entry.id   AF-A0A7W8LAS2-F1
#
_cell.length_a   1.000
_cell.length_b   1.000
_cell.length_c   1.000
_cell.angle_alpha   90.00
_cell.angle_beta   90.00
_cell.angle_gamma   90.00
#
_symmetry.space_group_name_H-M   'P 1'
#
loop_
_entity.id
_entity.type
_entity.pdbx_description
1 polymer ?
#
loop_
_entity_poly.entity_id
_entity_poly.type
_entity_poly.pdbx_seq_one_letter_code
_entity_poly.pdbx_strand_id
1 'polypeptide(L)'
;MRDFKAGGDINVGGDVHIHDASSQPKLLVMCNTGELLNERTHRKTLLSNERSRKIKYAAIFFLVCALGLGVGALWLHFSGKSALSSVLLGLGGLFVAGAAVKIVDEPSEFERRQLDALREISHILRERGVE
;
A
#
# COMPACT_ATOMS: atom_id res chain seq x y z
N MET A 1 7.65 26.84 -2.68
CA MET A 1 8.79 26.98 -1.75
C MET A 1 9.26 28.41 -1.83
N ARG A 2 9.22 29.15 -0.72
CA ARG A 2 9.73 30.53 -0.65
C ARG A 2 11.06 30.45 0.08
N ASP A 3 12.14 30.78 -0.61
CA ASP A 3 13.46 30.84 0.00
C ASP A 3 13.49 32.00 1.00
N PHE A 4 13.77 31.69 2.27
CA PHE A 4 14.09 32.70 3.27
C PHE A 4 15.48 33.26 2.93
N LYS A 5 15.52 34.33 2.13
CA LYS A 5 16.74 35.14 1.99
C LYS A 5 16.83 36.08 3.17
N ALA A 6 17.62 35.68 4.19
CA ALA A 6 18.06 36.57 5.25
C ALA A 6 19.02 37.61 4.64
N GLY A 7 18.44 38.64 4.03
CA GLY A 7 19.15 39.79 3.49
C GLY A 7 19.68 40.65 4.63
N GLY A 8 20.81 40.26 5.20
CA GLY A 8 21.77 41.15 5.83
C GLY A 8 21.40 41.86 7.14
N ASP A 9 20.19 41.75 7.67
CA ASP A 9 19.84 42.43 8.93
C ASP A 9 18.81 41.66 9.77
N ILE A 10 19.19 40.47 10.23
CA ILE A 10 18.42 39.74 11.25
C ILE A 10 19.37 39.50 12.44
N ASN A 11 19.46 40.48 13.34
CA ASN A 11 20.16 40.31 14.61
C ASN A 11 19.24 39.62 15.62
N VAL A 12 19.28 38.29 15.67
CA VAL A 12 18.50 37.53 16.66
C VAL A 12 19.33 37.34 17.93
N GLY A 13 19.02 38.10 18.97
CA GLY A 13 19.63 37.99 20.31
C GLY A 13 19.05 36.87 21.19
N GLY A 14 18.45 35.83 20.61
CA GLY A 14 17.78 34.73 21.32
C GLY A 14 17.34 33.60 20.38
N ASP A 15 16.67 32.57 20.90
CA ASP A 15 16.18 31.45 20.09
C ASP A 15 14.99 31.84 19.22
N VAL A 16 15.11 31.67 17.89
CA VAL A 16 13.96 31.78 16.97
C VAL A 16 13.16 30.49 17.03
N HIS A 17 11.93 30.55 17.52
CA HIS A 17 10.96 29.47 17.34
C HIS A 17 10.00 29.81 16.20
N ILE A 18 10.23 29.19 15.04
CA ILE A 18 9.29 29.24 13.92
C ILE A 18 8.14 28.29 14.25
N HIS A 19 7.05 28.83 14.77
CA HIS A 19 5.78 28.11 14.87
C HIS A 19 5.14 28.05 13.48
N ASP A 20 5.47 27.00 12.73
CA ASP A 20 4.80 26.71 11.47
C ASP A 20 3.40 26.12 11.74
N ALA A 21 2.37 26.97 11.67
CA ALA A 21 0.98 26.56 11.79
C ALA A 21 0.50 25.68 10.61
N SER A 22 1.31 25.51 9.55
CA SER A 22 1.01 24.56 8.46
C SER A 22 1.13 23.09 8.88
N SER A 23 1.72 22.82 10.04
CA SER A 23 1.89 21.47 10.60
C SER A 23 0.62 20.85 11.18
N GLN A 24 -0.48 21.61 11.28
CA GLN A 24 -1.76 21.06 11.72
C GLN A 24 -2.47 20.35 10.56
N PRO A 25 -3.00 19.12 10.78
CA PRO A 25 -3.70 18.39 9.74
C PRO A 25 -4.97 19.17 9.34
N LYS A 26 -4.91 19.80 8.17
CA LYS A 26 -6.02 20.57 7.60
C LYS A 26 -7.05 19.60 7.02
N LEU A 27 -8.34 19.87 7.25
CA LEU A 27 -9.41 19.07 6.63
C LEU A 27 -9.31 19.17 5.09
N LEU A 28 -9.56 18.05 4.40
CA LEU A 28 -9.46 17.91 2.94
C LEU A 28 -10.27 19.00 2.19
N VAL A 29 -11.42 19.39 2.74
CA VAL A 29 -12.30 20.43 2.18
C VAL A 29 -11.63 21.81 2.13
N MET A 30 -10.72 22.10 3.08
CA MET A 30 -10.06 23.41 3.18
C MET A 30 -8.74 23.49 2.38
N CYS A 31 -8.30 22.40 1.77
CA CYS A 31 -7.07 22.38 0.97
C CYS A 31 -7.29 23.04 -0.41
N ASN A 32 -6.23 23.68 -0.92
CA ASN A 32 -6.23 24.21 -2.29
C ASN A 32 -6.17 23.05 -3.32
N THR A 33 -6.60 23.28 -4.56
CA THR A 33 -6.60 22.25 -5.62
C THR A 33 -5.22 21.61 -5.83
N GLY A 34 -4.13 22.41 -5.82
CA GLY A 34 -2.77 21.88 -5.92
C GLY A 34 -2.36 21.02 -4.72
N GLU A 35 -2.83 21.36 -3.51
CA GLU A 35 -2.59 20.58 -2.30
C GLU A 35 -3.40 19.27 -2.32
N LEU A 36 -4.65 19.28 -2.83
CA LEU A 36 -5.46 18.07 -3.02
C LEU A 36 -4.80 17.07 -3.98
N LEU A 37 -4.22 17.55 -5.09
CA LEU A 37 -3.53 16.69 -6.05
C LEU A 37 -2.26 16.07 -5.45
N ASN A 38 -1.51 16.83 -4.66
CA ASN A 38 -0.33 16.33 -3.96
C ASN A 38 -0.71 15.29 -2.89
N GLU A 39 -1.74 15.58 -2.11
CA GLU A 39 -2.30 14.67 -1.10
C GLU A 39 -2.83 13.37 -1.74
N ARG A 40 -3.51 13.47 -2.89
CA ARG A 40 -3.96 12.31 -3.67
C ARG A 40 -2.80 11.43 -4.09
N THR A 41 -1.72 12.04 -4.56
CA THR A 41 -0.51 11.33 -5.00
C THR A 41 0.17 10.66 -3.80
N HIS A 42 0.32 11.39 -2.69
CA HIS A 42 0.89 10.88 -1.45
C HIS A 42 0.11 9.67 -0.91
N ARG A 43 -1.22 9.76 -0.81
CA ARG A 43 -2.08 8.65 -0.35
C ARG A 43 -2.03 7.45 -1.29
N LYS A 44 -1.96 7.66 -2.60
CA LYS A 44 -1.75 6.57 -3.57
C LYS A 44 -0.42 5.86 -3.35
N THR A 45 0.68 6.59 -3.08
CA THR A 45 1.98 6.00 -2.78
C THR A 45 1.97 5.22 -1.47
N LEU A 46 1.31 5.73 -0.42
CA LEU A 46 1.13 5.00 0.83
C LEU A 46 0.35 3.70 0.62
N LEU A 47 -0.74 3.76 -0.15
CA LEU A 47 -1.57 2.60 -0.50
C LEU A 47 -0.75 1.56 -1.29
N SER A 48 0.04 1.98 -2.28
CA SER A 48 0.86 1.05 -3.06
C SER A 48 1.97 0.41 -2.22
N ASN A 49 2.56 1.15 -1.29
CA ASN A 49 3.59 0.64 -0.39
C ASN A 49 3.02 -0.38 0.59
N GLU A 50 1.85 -0.13 1.17
CA GLU A 50 1.18 -1.07 2.06
C GLU A 50 0.78 -2.35 1.33
N ARG A 51 0.15 -2.21 0.16
CA ARG A 51 -0.23 -3.33 -0.68
C ARG A 51 0.99 -4.17 -1.09
N SER A 52 2.09 -3.51 -1.47
CA SER A 52 3.35 -4.19 -1.80
C SER A 52 3.94 -4.93 -0.59
N ARG A 53 3.86 -4.36 0.61
CA ARG A 53 4.33 -5.02 1.84
C ARG A 53 3.48 -6.25 2.15
N LYS A 54 2.15 -6.15 2.07
CA LYS A 54 1.22 -7.26 2.29
C LYS A 54 1.46 -8.39 1.28
N ILE A 55 1.59 -8.05 -0.01
CA ILE A 55 1.88 -9.01 -1.07
C ILE A 55 3.23 -9.69 -0.85
N LYS A 56 4.27 -8.96 -0.43
CA LYS A 56 5.59 -9.58 -0.14
C LYS A 56 5.50 -10.67 0.93
N TYR A 57 4.84 -10.39 2.05
CA TYR A 57 4.68 -11.40 3.10
C TYR A 57 3.82 -12.59 2.65
N ALA A 58 2.71 -12.33 1.97
CA ALA A 58 1.87 -13.38 1.41
C ALA A 58 2.64 -14.22 0.37
N ALA A 59 3.40 -13.59 -0.53
CA ALA A 59 4.19 -14.26 -1.55
C ALA A 59 5.26 -15.18 -0.96
N ILE A 60 5.94 -14.75 0.12
CA ILE A 60 6.91 -15.60 0.83
C ILE A 60 6.22 -16.83 1.41
N PHE A 61 5.06 -16.65 2.07
CA PHE A 61 4.29 -17.76 2.61
C PHE A 61 3.87 -18.74 1.51
N PHE A 62 3.35 -18.24 0.38
CA PHE A 62 2.97 -19.08 -0.75
C PHE A 62 4.13 -19.80 -1.42
N LEU A 63 5.30 -19.16 -1.49
CA LEU A 63 6.52 -19.77 -2.01
C LEU A 63 6.92 -20.97 -1.13
N VAL A 64 6.89 -20.81 0.20
CA VAL A 64 7.17 -21.92 1.14
C VAL A 64 6.17 -23.06 0.97
N CYS A 65 4.87 -22.76 0.85
CA CYS A 65 3.85 -23.79 0.58
C CYS A 65 4.09 -24.51 -0.75
N ALA A 66 4.43 -23.77 -1.82
CA ALA A 66 4.70 -24.35 -3.13
C ALA A 66 5.94 -25.26 -3.12
N LEU A 67 7.00 -24.85 -2.43
CA LEU A 67 8.19 -25.69 -2.22
C LEU A 67 7.85 -26.96 -1.45
N GLY A 68 7.07 -26.86 -0.37
CA GLY A 68 6.64 -28.02 0.42
C GLY A 68 5.83 -29.02 -0.42
N LEU A 69 4.87 -28.53 -1.21
CA LEU A 69 4.10 -29.35 -2.13
C LEU A 69 4.98 -29.99 -3.22
N GLY A 70 5.94 -29.24 -3.77
CA GLY A 70 6.88 -29.73 -4.76
C GLY A 70 7.75 -30.87 -4.24
N VAL A 71 8.38 -30.68 -3.08
CA VAL A 71 9.23 -31.70 -2.44
C VAL A 71 8.41 -32.95 -2.08
N GLY A 72 7.21 -32.78 -1.51
CA GLY A 72 6.32 -33.89 -1.19
C GLY A 72 5.87 -34.67 -2.43
N ALA A 73 5.56 -33.97 -3.52
CA ALA A 73 5.20 -34.60 -4.79
C ALA A 73 6.37 -35.38 -5.41
N LEU A 74 7.58 -34.80 -5.40
CA LEU A 74 8.81 -35.47 -5.83
C LEU A 74 9.06 -36.76 -5.04
N TRP A 75 8.93 -36.70 -3.71
CA TRP A 75 9.09 -37.88 -2.85
C TRP A 75 8.09 -39.00 -3.18
N LEU A 76 6.82 -38.65 -3.37
CA LEU A 76 5.77 -39.61 -3.77
C LEU A 76 6.02 -40.20 -5.15
N HIS A 77 6.57 -39.41 -6.06
CA HIS A 77 6.92 -39.86 -7.40
C HIS A 77 8.04 -40.92 -7.37
N PHE A 78 9.12 -40.67 -6.62
CA PHE A 78 10.19 -41.65 -6.42
C PHE A 78 9.73 -42.90 -5.64
N SER A 79 8.74 -42.75 -4.77
CA SER A 79 8.12 -43.88 -4.05
C SER A 79 7.17 -44.73 -4.91
N GLY A 80 7.07 -44.46 -6.22
CA GLY A 80 6.22 -45.20 -7.15
C GLY A 80 4.73 -44.85 -7.09
N LYS A 81 4.32 -43.87 -6.27
CA LYS A 81 2.93 -43.42 -6.11
C LYS A 81 2.64 -42.20 -7.00
N SER A 82 2.91 -42.33 -8.29
CA SER A 82 2.80 -41.24 -9.27
C SER A 82 1.39 -40.64 -9.36
N ALA A 83 0.34 -41.47 -9.35
CA ALA A 83 -1.05 -40.99 -9.33
C ALA A 83 -1.34 -40.06 -8.13
N LEU A 84 -0.78 -40.37 -6.97
CA LEU A 84 -0.98 -39.60 -5.74
C LEU A 84 -0.22 -38.26 -5.79
N SER A 85 0.94 -38.22 -6.45
CA SER A 85 1.71 -36.98 -6.68
C SER A 85 0.97 -35.97 -7.57
N SER A 86 0.33 -36.43 -8.65
CA SER A 86 -0.45 -35.58 -9.55
C SER A 86 -1.69 -35.01 -8.86
N VAL A 87 -2.38 -35.82 -8.05
CA VAL A 87 -3.53 -35.36 -7.26
C VAL A 87 -3.09 -34.32 -6.21
N LEU A 88 -1.97 -34.56 -5.53
CA LEU A 88 -1.42 -33.63 -4.54
C LEU A 88 -1.04 -32.27 -5.17
N LEU A 89 -0.37 -32.28 -6.32
CA LEU A 89 -0.03 -31.05 -7.04
C LEU A 89 -1.25 -30.33 -7.60
N GLY A 90 -2.20 -31.08 -8.17
CA GLY A 90 -3.43 -30.51 -8.75
C GLY A 90 -4.31 -29.87 -7.68
N LEU A 91 -4.76 -30.64 -6.69
CA LEU A 91 -5.63 -30.13 -5.62
C LEU A 91 -4.91 -29.17 -4.68
N GLY A 92 -3.66 -29.49 -4.31
CA GLY A 92 -2.85 -28.62 -3.45
C GLY A 92 -2.56 -27.28 -4.11
N GLY A 93 -2.21 -27.29 -5.40
CA GLY A 93 -2.01 -26.07 -6.19
C GLY A 93 -3.28 -25.23 -6.30
N LEU A 94 -4.42 -25.86 -6.60
CA LEU A 94 -5.71 -25.16 -6.69
C LEU A 94 -6.10 -24.50 -5.36
N PHE A 95 -5.93 -25.23 -4.24
CA PHE A 95 -6.24 -24.71 -2.91
C PHE A 95 -5.35 -23.52 -2.54
N VAL A 96 -4.04 -23.65 -2.79
CA VAL A 96 -3.07 -22.58 -2.54
C VAL A 96 -3.38 -21.34 -3.37
N ALA A 97 -3.69 -21.51 -4.66
CA ALA A 97 -4.07 -20.40 -5.54
C ALA A 97 -5.37 -19.72 -5.07
N GLY A 98 -6.39 -20.50 -4.69
CA GLY A 98 -7.65 -19.97 -4.17
C GLY A 98 -7.47 -19.19 -2.86
N ALA A 99 -6.64 -19.69 -1.95
CA ALA A 99 -6.29 -19.00 -0.71
C ALA A 99 -5.51 -17.70 -0.99
N ALA A 100 -4.61 -17.71 -1.98
CA ALA A 100 -3.85 -16.53 -2.37
C ALA A 100 -4.74 -15.39 -2.87
N VAL A 101 -5.73 -15.71 -3.70
CA VAL A 101 -6.70 -14.71 -4.18
C VAL A 101 -7.42 -14.07 -3.00
N LYS A 102 -7.95 -14.85 -2.05
CA LYS A 102 -8.67 -14.30 -0.89
C LYS A 102 -7.80 -13.36 -0.05
N ILE A 103 -6.56 -13.73 0.23
CA ILE A 103 -5.65 -12.91 1.04
C ILE A 103 -5.27 -11.60 0.34
N VAL A 104 -5.10 -11.64 -0.99
CA VAL A 104 -4.78 -10.45 -1.78
C VAL A 104 -5.98 -9.51 -1.88
N ASP A 105 -7.18 -10.06 -1.98
CA ASP A 105 -8.39 -9.28 -2.28
C ASP A 105 -9.00 -8.60 -1.04
N GLU A 106 -8.79 -9.14 0.17
CA GLU A 106 -9.37 -8.58 1.38
C GLU A 106 -8.66 -7.29 1.83
N PRO A 107 -9.25 -6.09 1.61
CA PRO A 107 -8.53 -4.84 1.85
C PRO A 107 -8.45 -4.54 3.34
N SER A 108 -7.28 -4.08 3.81
CA SER A 108 -7.07 -3.73 5.22
C SER A 108 -7.97 -2.56 5.64
N GLU A 109 -8.26 -2.41 6.94
CA GLU A 109 -9.01 -1.25 7.42
C GLU A 109 -8.34 0.08 7.05
N PHE A 110 -7.00 0.09 7.02
CA PHE A 110 -6.24 1.25 6.59
C PHE A 110 -6.39 1.51 5.08
N GLU A 111 -6.29 0.48 4.24
CA GLU A 111 -6.51 0.60 2.80
C GLU A 111 -7.92 1.12 2.50
N ARG A 112 -8.94 0.66 3.23
CA ARG A 112 -10.32 1.16 3.11
C ARG A 112 -10.40 2.64 3.43
N ARG A 113 -9.79 3.11 4.53
CA ARG A 113 -9.77 4.53 4.90
C ARG A 113 -9.06 5.40 3.87
N GLN A 114 -7.94 4.92 3.31
CA GLN A 114 -7.21 5.63 2.26
C GLN A 114 -8.02 5.71 0.95
N LEU A 115 -8.70 4.63 0.56
CA LEU A 115 -9.58 4.62 -0.60
C LEU A 115 -10.77 5.56 -0.45
N ASP A 116 -11.37 5.62 0.74
CA ASP A 116 -12.51 6.49 1.01
C ASP A 116 -12.12 7.96 0.92
N ALA A 117 -10.98 8.33 1.51
CA ALA A 117 -10.44 9.68 1.38
C ALA A 117 -10.02 10.02 -0.07
N LEU A 118 -9.53 9.05 -0.84
CA LEU A 118 -9.25 9.27 -2.28
C LEU A 118 -10.54 9.54 -3.06
N ARG A 119 -11.67 8.90 -2.70
CA ARG A 119 -12.98 9.22 -3.28
C ARG A 119 -13.41 10.61 -2.88
N GLU A 120 -13.29 10.98 -1.62
CA GLU A 120 -13.63 12.32 -1.13
C GLU A 120 -12.84 13.41 -1.88
N ILE A 121 -11.53 13.25 -2.04
CA ILE A 121 -10.70 14.15 -2.84
C ILE A 121 -11.21 14.23 -4.28
N SER A 122 -11.56 13.09 -4.91
CA SER A 122 -12.10 13.11 -6.28
C SER A 122 -13.44 13.81 -6.39
N HIS A 123 -14.32 13.68 -5.39
CA HIS A 123 -15.58 14.39 -5.32
C HIS A 123 -15.34 15.90 -5.21
N ILE A 124 -14.44 16.34 -4.33
CA ILE A 124 -14.09 17.76 -4.16
C ILE A 124 -13.46 18.34 -5.44
N LEU A 125 -12.59 17.60 -6.12
CA LEU A 125 -11.99 18.04 -7.39
C LEU A 125 -13.02 18.17 -8.51
N ARG A 126 -14.00 17.25 -8.54
CA ARG A 126 -15.12 17.27 -9.49
C ARG A 126 -16.08 18.43 -9.22
N GLU A 127 -16.40 18.71 -7.95
CA GLU A 127 -17.18 19.88 -7.55
C GLU A 127 -16.51 21.19 -7.95
N ARG A 128 -15.18 21.21 -7.97
CA ARG A 128 -14.36 22.37 -8.40
C ARG A 128 -14.15 22.46 -9.92
N GLY A 129 -14.68 21.51 -10.71
CA GLY A 129 -14.59 21.52 -12.17
C GLY A 129 -13.17 21.25 -12.73
N VAL A 130 -12.32 20.62 -11.93
CA VAL A 130 -10.93 20.29 -12.31
C VAL A 130 -10.84 18.86 -12.87
N GLU A 131 -11.81 18.01 -12.55
CA GLU A 131 -12.08 16.67 -13.11
C GLU A 131 -13.54 16.58 -13.55
#